data_AF-A0A358A253-F1
#
_entry.id   AF-A0A358A253-F1
#
_cell.length_a   1.000
_cell.length_b   1.000
_cell.length_c   1.000
_cell.angle_alpha   90.00
_cell.angle_beta   90.00
_cell.angle_gamma   90.00
#
_symmetry.space_group_name_H-M   'P 1'
#
loop_
_entity.id
_entity.type
_entity.pdbx_description
1 polymer ?
#
loop_
_entity_poly.entity_id
_entity_poly.type
_entity_poly.pdbx_seq_one_letter_code
_entity_poly.pdbx_strand_id
1 'polypeptide(L)' 'PPPAEPHAFDDVGPDSFANDAVAWAVGVGVTNGTSATTFSPSDTATRGQIAAFLHRFVDLVPT' A
#
# COMPACT_ATOMS: atom_id res chain seq x y z
N PRO A 1 -9.35 4.55 -6.36
CA PRO A 1 -8.31 4.14 -7.34
C PRO A 1 -8.96 3.19 -8.36
N PRO A 2 -8.46 3.07 -9.60
CA PRO A 2 -8.92 2.03 -10.50
C PRO A 2 -8.66 0.63 -9.89
N PRO A 3 -9.41 -0.40 -10.32
CA PRO A 3 -9.20 -1.76 -9.83
C PRO A 3 -7.74 -2.17 -9.98
N ALA A 4 -7.16 -2.74 -8.93
CA ALA A 4 -5.78 -3.14 -8.90
C ALA A 4 -5.67 -4.66 -8.77
N GLU A 5 -4.57 -5.22 -9.26
CA GLU A 5 -4.26 -6.64 -9.11
C GLU A 5 -4.20 -7.04 -7.63
N PRO A 6 -4.60 -8.27 -7.28
CA PRO A 6 -4.58 -8.75 -5.89
C PRO A 6 -3.19 -8.65 -5.26
N HIS A 7 -3.12 -8.28 -3.98
CA HIS A 7 -1.89 -8.29 -3.19
C HIS A 7 -1.72 -9.64 -2.46
N ALA A 8 -0.51 -9.92 -1.95
CA ALA A 8 -0.13 -11.18 -1.30
C ALA A 8 -0.04 -11.07 0.24
N PHE A 9 -0.85 -10.20 0.85
CA PHE A 9 -0.75 -9.92 2.30
C PHE A 9 -1.81 -10.71 3.07
N ASP A 10 -1.36 -11.49 4.04
CA ASP A 10 -2.22 -12.39 4.83
C ASP A 10 -3.10 -11.64 5.83
N ASP A 11 -2.70 -10.41 6.20
CA ASP A 11 -3.33 -9.57 7.20
C ASP A 11 -4.27 -8.48 6.62
N VAL A 12 -4.49 -8.51 5.30
CA VAL A 12 -5.50 -7.69 4.62
C VAL A 12 -6.42 -8.61 3.84
N GLY A 13 -7.53 -9.00 4.47
CA GLY A 13 -8.52 -9.89 3.86
C GLY A 13 -9.33 -9.22 2.75
N PRO A 14 -10.02 -10.01 1.89
CA PRO A 14 -10.77 -9.50 0.75
C PRO A 14 -11.91 -8.54 1.12
N ASP A 15 -12.52 -8.73 2.30
CA ASP A 15 -13.60 -7.91 2.84
C ASP A 15 -13.09 -6.70 3.64
N SER A 16 -11.78 -6.52 3.75
CA SER A 16 -11.19 -5.36 4.44
C SER A 16 -11.48 -4.09 3.66
N PHE A 17 -11.88 -3.03 4.35
CA PHE A 17 -12.00 -1.70 3.76
C PHE A 17 -10.71 -1.21 3.09
N ALA A 18 -9.56 -1.76 3.52
CA ALA A 18 -8.25 -1.40 3.01
C ALA A 18 -7.83 -2.21 1.77
N ASN A 19 -8.50 -3.31 1.43
CA ASN A 19 -8.08 -4.26 0.39
C ASN A 19 -7.77 -3.55 -0.95
N ASP A 20 -8.76 -2.88 -1.55
CA ASP A 20 -8.59 -2.22 -2.84
C ASP A 20 -7.50 -1.12 -2.81
N ALA A 21 -7.39 -0.40 -1.70
CA ALA A 21 -6.41 0.66 -1.53
C ALA A 21 -4.99 0.09 -1.42
N VAL A 22 -4.82 -1.03 -0.70
CA VAL A 22 -3.54 -1.73 -0.54
C VAL A 22 -3.13 -2.39 -1.85
N ALA A 23 -4.06 -3.08 -2.52
CA ALA A 23 -3.85 -3.66 -3.86
C ALA A 23 -3.31 -2.60 -4.83
N TRP A 24 -3.97 -1.45 -4.89
CA TRP A 24 -3.53 -0.34 -5.73
C TRP A 24 -2.15 0.18 -5.33
N ALA A 25 -1.94 0.47 -4.05
CA ALA A 25 -0.69 1.05 -3.57
C ALA A 25 0.52 0.13 -3.83
N VAL A 26 0.34 -1.19 -3.74
CA VAL A 26 1.36 -2.17 -4.13
C VAL A 26 1.57 -2.19 -5.64
N GLY A 27 0.48 -2.26 -6.40
CA GLY A 27 0.52 -2.34 -7.86
C GLY A 27 1.23 -1.16 -8.53
N VAL A 28 1.13 0.04 -7.94
CA VAL A 28 1.83 1.24 -8.42
C VAL A 28 3.16 1.52 -7.68
N GLY A 29 3.60 0.63 -6.79
CA GLY A 29 4.89 0.73 -6.12
C GLY A 29 4.97 1.79 -5.02
N VAL A 30 3.85 2.26 -4.46
CA VAL A 30 3.83 3.19 -3.32
C VAL A 30 4.32 2.51 -2.04
N THR A 31 4.00 1.22 -1.86
CA THR A 31 4.37 0.41 -0.69
C THR A 31 4.65 -1.04 -1.04
N ASN A 32 5.49 -1.69 -0.25
CA ASN A 32 5.78 -3.13 -0.35
C ASN A 32 5.34 -3.90 0.92
N GLY A 33 4.58 -3.25 1.81
CA GLY A 33 4.24 -3.80 3.13
C GLY A 33 5.37 -3.67 4.16
N THR A 34 5.16 -4.26 5.33
CA THR A 34 6.14 -4.35 6.43
C THR A 34 6.95 -5.64 6.38
N SER A 35 6.45 -6.64 5.65
CA SER A 35 7.14 -7.88 5.32
C SER A 35 6.72 -8.35 3.92
N ALA A 36 7.26 -9.48 3.45
CA ALA A 36 6.85 -10.08 2.18
C ALA A 36 5.36 -10.49 2.14
N THR A 37 4.74 -10.77 3.29
CA THR A 37 3.34 -11.24 3.38
C THR A 37 2.50 -10.44 4.39
N THR A 38 3.00 -9.30 4.88
CA THR A 38 2.34 -8.49 5.90
C THR A 38 2.30 -7.02 5.51
N PHE A 39 1.13 -6.40 5.61
CA PHE A 39 0.94 -4.96 5.39
C PHE A 39 0.96 -4.15 6.69
N SER A 40 0.53 -4.73 7.81
CA SER A 40 0.30 -4.09 9.12
C SER A 40 -0.76 -2.97 9.09
N PRO A 41 -2.02 -3.24 8.68
CA PRO A 41 -3.04 -2.18 8.50
C PRO A 41 -3.43 -1.45 9.79
N SER A 42 -3.23 -2.08 10.95
CA SER A 42 -3.59 -1.52 12.27
C SER A 42 -2.41 -0.87 13.00
N ASP A 43 -1.20 -0.96 12.45
CA ASP A 43 -0.02 -0.38 13.08
C ASP A 43 0.07 1.12 12.80
N THR A 44 0.71 1.86 13.71
CA THR A 44 0.99 3.28 13.48
C THR A 44 2.15 3.43 12.50
N ALA A 45 1.90 4.09 11.37
CA ALA A 45 2.95 4.45 10.43
C ALA A 45 3.91 5.50 11.03
N THR A 46 5.20 5.25 10.95
CA THR A 46 6.24 6.23 11.28
C THR A 46 6.22 7.39 10.28
N ARG A 47 6.71 8.57 10.71
CA ARG A 47 6.90 9.73 9.81
C ARG A 47 7.75 9.37 8.58
N GLY A 48 8.74 8.50 8.75
CA GLY A 48 9.59 8.03 7.66
C GLY A 48 8.84 7.18 6.63
N GLN A 49 7.96 6.28 7.08
CA GLN A 49 7.10 5.49 6.19
C GLN A 49 6.13 6.39 5.40
N ILE A 50 5.50 7.36 6.06
CA ILE A 50 4.62 8.33 5.39
C ILE A 50 5.40 9.13 4.34
N ALA A 51 6.58 9.65 4.69
CA ALA A 51 7.43 10.38 3.74
C ALA A 51 7.84 9.51 2.53
N ALA A 52 8.15 8.23 2.76
CA ALA A 52 8.49 7.29 1.69
C ALA A 52 7.29 7.02 0.75
N PHE A 53 6.08 6.87 1.30
CA PHE A 53 4.86 6.72 0.49
C PHE A 53 4.61 7.94 -0.38
N LEU A 54 4.71 9.13 0.19
CA LEU A 54 4.51 10.39 -0.53
C LEU A 54 5.56 10.59 -1.62
N HIS A 55 6.83 10.29 -1.34
CA HIS A 55 7.91 10.41 -2.33
C HIS A 55 7.64 9.55 -3.56
N ARG A 56 7.30 8.27 -3.37
CA ARG A 56 6.98 7.36 -4.49
C ARG A 56 5.69 7.75 -5.20
N PHE A 57 4.71 8.27 -4.46
CA PHE A 57 3.46 8.73 -5.05
C PHE A 57 3.65 9.92 -5.99
N VAL A 58 4.51 10.88 -5.64
CA VAL A 58 4.79 12.05 -6.47
C VAL A 58 5.35 11.63 -7.84
N ASP A 59 6.18 10.59 -7.90
CA ASP A 59 6.75 10.10 -9.16
C ASP A 59 5.70 9.47 -10.10
N LEU A 60 4.52 9.11 -9.58
CA LEU A 60 3.41 8.59 -10.39
C LEU A 60 2.57 9.69 -11.05
N VAL A 61 2.71 10.94 -10.61
CA VAL A 61 1.95 12.08 -11.13
C VAL A 61 2.87 12.86 -12.08
N PRO A 62 2.66 12.77 -13.41
CA PRO A 62 3.45 13.55 -14.36
C PRO A 62 3.22 15.04 -14.13
N THR A 63 4.30 15.81 -13.96
CA THR A 63 4.27 17.27 -13.89
C THR A 63 4.18 17.90 -15.27
#